data_AF-A0A6J7UPT7-F1
#
_entry.id   AF-A0A6J7UPT7-F1
#
_cell.length_a   1.000
_cell.length_b   1.000
_cell.length_c   1.000
_cell.angle_alpha   90.00
_cell.angle_beta   90.00
_cell.angle_gamma   90.00
#
_symmetry.space_group_name_H-M   'P 1'
#
loop_
_entity.id
_entity.type
_entity.pdbx_description
1 polymer ?
#
loop_
_entity_poly.entity_id
_entity_poly.type
_entity_poly.pdbx_seq_one_letter_code
_entity_poly.pdbx_strand_id
1 'polypeptide(L)'
;MSGMQIFVKTQTGKTITLDVESSDSIENVKQKIQDKENAPPPLQKLVFAGQSLEDGQTLAAYDIGSQTTLHLVMRSGVVTYDLVNASTPPLGATNLACLEPGAVMSQTVTGISSGNFLLGFYAEGELGFTVEFFDKQGASLRVVSGTASSAELVPYSLPCTAPSGTKSASVTFTAGSNMDPKGMWAVLLDLVSFARA
;
A
#
# COMPACT_ATOMS: atom_id res chain seq x y z
N MET A 1 -1.57 7.85 -33.82
CA MET A 1 -0.41 8.36 -33.05
C MET A 1 0.26 7.12 -32.48
N SER A 2 1.51 6.85 -32.87
CA SER A 2 2.21 5.61 -32.48
C SER A 2 2.74 5.76 -31.06
N GLY A 3 1.97 5.30 -30.06
CA GLY A 3 2.40 5.29 -28.66
C GLY A 3 3.53 4.29 -28.45
N MET A 4 4.56 4.67 -27.69
CA MET A 4 5.65 3.76 -27.34
C MET A 4 5.13 2.75 -26.32
N GLN A 5 5.36 1.47 -26.57
CA GLN A 5 4.96 0.40 -25.65
C GLN A 5 6.18 -0.23 -25.00
N ILE A 6 6.10 -0.47 -23.70
CA ILE A 6 7.12 -1.21 -22.95
C ILE A 6 6.49 -2.41 -22.26
N PHE A 7 7.32 -3.39 -21.95
CA PHE A 7 6.93 -4.59 -21.22
C PHE A 7 7.50 -4.53 -19.81
N VAL A 8 6.68 -4.85 -18.82
CA VAL A 8 7.10 -4.93 -17.42
C VAL A 8 6.90 -6.35 -16.94
N LYS A 9 8.00 -7.01 -16.58
CA LYS A 9 8.00 -8.37 -16.05
C LYS A 9 8.04 -8.34 -14.53
N THR A 10 7.04 -8.90 -13.88
CA THR A 10 6.96 -9.01 -12.42
C THR A 10 7.84 -10.14 -11.90
N GLN A 11 8.15 -10.13 -10.60
CA GLN A 11 8.85 -11.24 -9.94
C GLN A 11 8.06 -12.57 -10.01
N THR A 12 6.73 -12.49 -10.13
CA THR A 12 5.83 -13.64 -10.30
C THR A 12 5.84 -14.20 -11.74
N GLY A 13 6.60 -13.59 -12.65
CA GLY A 13 6.74 -14.03 -14.05
C GLY A 13 5.65 -13.50 -14.99
N LYS A 14 4.71 -12.71 -14.50
CA LYS A 14 3.68 -12.02 -15.31
C LYS A 14 4.34 -10.92 -16.14
N THR A 15 3.88 -10.74 -17.38
CA THR A 15 4.35 -9.66 -18.26
C THR A 15 3.18 -8.72 -18.55
N ILE A 16 3.39 -7.43 -18.30
CA ILE A 16 2.39 -6.37 -18.44
C ILE A 16 2.84 -5.45 -19.57
N THR A 17 1.92 -5.08 -20.46
CA THR A 17 2.20 -4.09 -21.51
C THR A 17 1.72 -2.71 -21.05
N LEU A 18 2.58 -1.70 -21.17
CA LEU A 18 2.26 -0.31 -20.84
C LEU A 18 2.49 0.60 -22.04
N ASP A 19 1.53 1.49 -22.25
CA ASP A 19 1.64 2.60 -23.19
C ASP A 19 2.25 3.81 -22.48
N VAL A 20 3.42 4.22 -22.95
CA VAL A 20 4.27 5.27 -22.35
C VAL A 20 4.80 6.20 -23.42
N GLU A 21 5.36 7.32 -23.00
CA GLU A 21 6.15 8.22 -23.85
C GLU A 21 7.60 8.28 -23.36
N SER A 22 8.55 8.56 -24.24
CA SER A 22 9.97 8.67 -23.86
C SER A 22 10.24 9.80 -22.85
N SER A 23 9.36 10.80 -22.81
CA SER A 23 9.33 11.87 -21.81
C SER A 23 8.70 11.50 -20.48
N ASP A 24 8.04 10.33 -20.36
CA ASP A 24 7.46 9.90 -19.09
C ASP A 24 8.57 9.70 -18.06
N SER A 25 8.33 10.22 -16.85
CA SER A 25 9.16 9.97 -15.69
C SER A 25 8.97 8.53 -15.18
N ILE A 26 9.96 8.00 -14.49
CA ILE A 26 9.86 6.69 -13.85
C ILE A 26 8.72 6.66 -12.82
N GLU A 27 8.46 7.77 -12.13
CA GLU A 27 7.29 7.92 -11.25
C GLU A 27 5.97 7.72 -11.99
N ASN A 28 5.78 8.38 -13.15
CA ASN A 28 4.59 8.20 -13.98
C ASN A 28 4.43 6.76 -14.47
N VAL A 29 5.53 6.09 -14.82
CA VAL A 29 5.50 4.68 -15.22
C VAL A 29 5.08 3.78 -14.08
N LYS A 30 5.57 4.02 -12.86
CA LYS A 30 5.11 3.30 -11.64
C LYS A 30 3.63 3.53 -11.35
N GLN A 31 3.14 4.74 -11.59
CA GLN A 31 1.71 5.05 -11.47
C GLN A 31 0.88 4.23 -12.46
N LYS A 32 1.30 4.17 -13.73
CA LYS A 32 0.63 3.33 -14.75
C LYS A 32 0.69 1.83 -14.41
N ILE A 33 1.76 1.37 -13.77
CA ILE A 33 1.86 -0.01 -13.24
C ILE A 33 0.88 -0.21 -12.10
N GLN A 34 0.74 0.77 -11.20
CA GLN A 34 -0.25 0.71 -10.12
C GLN A 34 -1.64 0.52 -10.68
N ASP A 35 -2.02 1.24 -11.74
CA ASP A 35 -3.35 1.11 -12.34
C ASP A 35 -3.61 -0.30 -12.92
N LYS A 36 -2.56 -1.06 -13.27
CA LYS A 36 -2.69 -2.41 -13.86
C LYS A 36 -2.48 -3.55 -12.89
N GLU A 37 -1.58 -3.40 -11.93
CA GLU A 37 -1.23 -4.42 -10.93
C GLU A 37 -1.79 -4.14 -9.55
N ASN A 38 -2.36 -2.95 -9.31
CA ASN A 38 -2.79 -2.46 -8.00
C ASN A 38 -1.64 -2.47 -6.95
N ALA A 39 -0.40 -2.26 -7.42
CA ALA A 39 0.80 -2.24 -6.58
C ALA A 39 1.19 -0.79 -6.21
N PRO A 40 1.50 -0.45 -4.95
CA PRO A 40 1.83 0.92 -4.57
C PRO A 40 3.16 1.40 -5.20
N PRO A 41 3.21 2.58 -5.85
CA PRO A 41 4.43 3.15 -6.43
C PRO A 41 5.67 3.17 -5.53
N PRO A 42 5.59 3.49 -4.21
CA PRO A 42 6.78 3.50 -3.35
C PRO A 42 7.39 2.11 -3.13
N LEU A 43 6.60 1.04 -3.29
CA LEU A 43 7.10 -0.34 -3.19
C LEU A 43 7.63 -0.86 -4.53
N GLN A 44 7.23 -0.23 -5.63
CA GLN A 44 7.69 -0.60 -6.96
C GLN A 44 9.13 -0.14 -7.18
N LYS A 45 10.01 -1.09 -7.49
CA LYS A 45 11.36 -0.82 -7.95
C LYS A 45 11.53 -1.34 -9.38
N LEU A 46 11.67 -0.42 -10.32
CA LEU A 46 11.94 -0.77 -11.70
C LEU A 46 13.44 -0.96 -11.91
N VAL A 47 13.79 -2.03 -12.62
CA VAL A 47 15.17 -2.40 -12.94
C VAL A 47 15.27 -2.63 -14.44
N PHE A 48 16.28 -2.00 -15.06
CA PHE A 48 16.60 -2.14 -16.46
C PHE A 48 18.11 -2.33 -16.65
N ALA A 49 18.52 -3.29 -17.47
CA ALA A 49 19.94 -3.58 -17.72
C ALA A 49 20.81 -3.75 -16.45
N GLY A 50 20.21 -4.22 -15.35
CA GLY A 50 20.87 -4.36 -14.05
C GLY A 50 20.94 -3.08 -13.21
N GLN A 51 20.48 -1.94 -13.74
CA GLN A 51 20.40 -0.66 -13.03
C GLN A 51 18.99 -0.41 -12.50
N SER A 52 18.90 0.13 -11.28
CA SER A 52 17.64 0.57 -10.69
C SER A 52 17.25 1.94 -11.23
N LEU A 53 16.00 2.09 -11.67
CA LEU A 53 15.48 3.34 -12.20
C LEU A 53 15.05 4.26 -11.05
N GLU A 54 15.33 5.56 -11.18
CA GLU A 54 15.03 6.58 -10.18
C GLU A 54 13.84 7.45 -10.57
N ASP A 55 12.98 7.81 -9.61
CA ASP A 55 11.69 8.47 -9.83
C ASP A 55 11.81 9.83 -10.54
N GLY A 56 12.93 10.55 -10.35
CA GLY A 56 13.21 11.84 -10.97
C GLY A 56 13.80 11.79 -12.39
N GLN A 57 14.02 10.61 -12.96
CA GLN A 57 14.56 10.44 -14.31
C GLN A 57 13.46 10.06 -15.31
N THR A 58 13.71 10.24 -16.61
CA THR A 58 12.78 9.87 -17.69
C THR A 58 13.19 8.54 -18.33
N LEU A 59 12.26 7.91 -19.05
CA LEU A 59 12.57 6.72 -19.85
C LEU A 59 13.68 6.98 -20.88
N ALA A 60 13.65 8.14 -21.54
CA ALA A 60 14.69 8.55 -22.48
C ALA A 60 16.08 8.65 -21.83
N ALA A 61 16.19 9.06 -20.57
CA ALA A 61 17.47 9.19 -19.87
C ALA A 61 18.17 7.84 -19.64
N TYR A 62 17.42 6.74 -19.70
CA TYR A 62 17.93 5.37 -19.57
C TYR A 62 17.97 4.62 -20.91
N ASP A 63 17.81 5.32 -22.03
CA ASP A 63 17.71 4.74 -23.37
C ASP A 63 16.61 3.66 -23.47
N ILE A 64 15.54 3.79 -22.67
CA ILE A 64 14.40 2.87 -22.72
C ILE A 64 13.51 3.27 -23.89
N GLY A 65 13.42 2.39 -24.88
CA GLY A 65 12.63 2.57 -26.10
C GLY A 65 11.41 1.66 -26.16
N SER A 66 10.74 1.65 -27.32
CA SER A 66 9.65 0.72 -27.58
C SER A 66 10.13 -0.74 -27.51
N GLN A 67 9.24 -1.62 -27.07
CA GLN A 67 9.46 -3.06 -26.89
C GLN A 67 10.52 -3.43 -25.85
N THR A 68 10.98 -2.47 -25.05
CA THR A 68 11.93 -2.73 -23.96
C THR A 68 11.25 -3.49 -22.82
N THR A 69 11.96 -4.44 -22.22
CA THR A 69 11.48 -5.15 -21.03
C THR A 69 12.14 -4.62 -19.76
N LEU A 70 11.32 -4.13 -18.84
CA LEU A 70 11.71 -3.75 -17.48
C LEU A 70 11.38 -4.88 -16.52
N HIS A 71 12.17 -4.99 -15.45
CA HIS A 71 11.88 -5.90 -14.35
C HIS A 71 11.29 -5.10 -13.19
N LEU A 72 10.07 -5.48 -12.78
CA LEU A 72 9.45 -4.95 -11.57
C LEU A 72 9.88 -5.80 -10.38
N VAL A 73 10.60 -5.17 -9.47
CA VAL A 73 11.01 -5.73 -8.19
C VAL A 73 10.17 -5.06 -7.11
N MET A 74 9.40 -5.84 -6.36
CA MET A 74 8.74 -5.32 -5.16
C MET A 74 9.76 -5.21 -4.03
N ARG A 75 9.88 -4.04 -3.42
CA ARG A 75 10.59 -3.89 -2.15
C ARG A 75 9.66 -4.32 -1.03
N SER A 76 10.07 -5.28 -0.21
CA SER A 76 9.46 -5.52 1.09
C SER A 76 9.76 -4.31 1.96
N GLY A 77 8.76 -3.48 2.21
CA GLY A 77 8.91 -2.21 2.92
C GLY A 77 7.58 -1.77 3.51
N VAL A 78 7.66 -1.15 4.69
CA VAL A 78 6.53 -0.52 5.35
C VAL A 78 6.22 0.79 4.62
N VAL A 79 5.03 0.91 4.03
CA VAL A 79 4.57 2.19 3.46
C VAL A 79 3.92 3.00 4.57
N THR A 80 4.64 4.00 5.07
CA THR A 80 4.11 4.96 6.04
C THR A 80 3.34 6.06 5.31
N TYR A 81 2.02 6.13 5.51
CA TYR A 81 1.19 7.25 5.07
C TYR A 81 1.04 8.24 6.24
N ASP A 82 1.53 9.48 6.07
CA ASP A 82 1.25 10.57 7.01
C ASP A 82 -0.14 11.15 6.72
N LEU A 83 -1.15 10.78 7.52
CA LEU A 83 -2.48 11.35 7.42
C LEU A 83 -2.65 12.46 8.47
N VAL A 84 -2.48 13.71 8.03
CA VAL A 84 -2.88 14.88 8.81
C VAL A 84 -4.39 15.10 8.59
N ASN A 85 -5.20 14.74 9.58
CA ASN A 85 -6.61 15.18 9.76
C ASN A 85 -7.48 15.24 8.49
N ALA A 86 -7.83 14.10 7.89
CA ALA A 86 -8.89 14.05 6.87
C ALA A 86 -10.25 13.76 7.52
N SER A 87 -11.09 14.79 7.67
CA SER A 87 -12.40 14.69 8.35
C SER A 87 -13.53 14.09 7.50
N THR A 88 -13.28 13.70 6.25
CA THR A 88 -14.21 12.90 5.43
C THR A 88 -13.43 12.25 4.29
N PRO A 89 -13.52 10.92 4.07
CA PRO A 89 -13.04 10.35 2.81
C PRO A 89 -13.95 10.90 1.70
N PRO A 90 -13.41 11.55 0.66
CA PRO A 90 -14.21 11.89 -0.50
C PRO A 90 -14.76 10.58 -1.09
N LEU A 91 -16.07 10.55 -1.35
CA LEU A 91 -16.72 9.53 -2.17
C LEU A 91 -15.94 9.42 -3.48
N GLY A 92 -15.15 8.34 -3.63
CA GLY A 92 -14.20 8.19 -4.74
C GLY A 92 -12.82 7.60 -4.39
N ALA A 93 -12.62 7.06 -3.18
CA ALA A 93 -11.39 6.38 -2.77
C ALA A 93 -11.02 5.21 -3.71
N THR A 94 -9.93 5.33 -4.47
CA THR A 94 -9.42 4.33 -5.43
C THR A 94 -8.11 3.65 -4.99
N ASN A 95 -7.52 3.99 -3.84
CA ASN A 95 -6.25 3.36 -3.41
C ASN A 95 -6.50 2.00 -2.73
N LEU A 96 -6.62 0.97 -3.57
CA LEU A 96 -6.43 -0.43 -3.17
C LEU A 96 -4.93 -0.67 -2.92
N ALA A 97 -4.57 -1.07 -1.71
CA ALA A 97 -3.33 -1.81 -1.51
C ALA A 97 -3.63 -3.29 -1.67
N CYS A 98 -3.10 -3.89 -2.73
CA CYS A 98 -3.00 -5.34 -2.80
C CYS A 98 -1.79 -5.79 -1.97
N LEU A 99 -2.03 -6.59 -0.92
CA LEU A 99 -0.98 -7.22 -0.13
C LEU A 99 -0.69 -8.61 -0.71
N GLU A 100 0.58 -8.92 -0.97
CA GLU A 100 1.04 -10.27 -1.33
C GLU A 100 1.01 -11.20 -0.10
N PRO A 101 1.07 -12.55 -0.27
CA PRO A 101 1.10 -13.47 0.87
C PRO A 101 2.29 -13.14 1.77
N GLY A 102 2.03 -12.91 3.06
CA GLY A 102 3.07 -12.53 4.02
C GLY A 102 3.59 -11.09 3.89
N ALA A 103 2.98 -10.26 3.03
CA ALA A 103 3.25 -8.82 3.02
C ALA A 103 2.72 -8.18 4.30
N VAL A 104 3.51 -7.24 4.82
CA VAL A 104 3.19 -6.45 5.99
C VAL A 104 3.14 -4.99 5.59
N MET A 105 2.09 -4.30 6.03
CA MET A 105 1.88 -2.88 5.83
C MET A 105 1.66 -2.24 7.18
N SER A 106 2.26 -1.08 7.46
CA SER A 106 2.03 -0.36 8.72
C SER A 106 1.81 1.11 8.45
N GLN A 107 0.80 1.68 9.09
CA GLN A 107 0.45 3.10 9.02
C GLN A 107 0.54 3.68 10.43
N THR A 108 1.31 4.75 10.59
CA THR A 108 1.41 5.45 11.88
C THR A 108 0.46 6.65 11.89
N VAL A 109 -0.41 6.71 12.89
CA VAL A 109 -1.32 7.81 13.17
C VAL A 109 -0.72 8.62 14.32
N THR A 110 -0.43 9.89 14.09
CA THR A 110 0.07 10.80 15.13
C THR A 110 -1.01 11.81 15.53
N GLY A 111 -0.83 12.49 16.68
CA GLY A 111 -1.76 13.52 17.13
C GLY A 111 -3.03 13.00 17.81
N ILE A 112 -3.07 11.71 18.15
CA ILE A 112 -4.19 11.12 18.90
C ILE A 112 -4.02 11.31 20.42
N SER A 113 -5.14 11.31 21.14
CA SER A 113 -5.18 11.36 22.60
C SER A 113 -5.76 10.07 23.16
N SER A 114 -5.66 9.84 24.47
CA SER A 114 -6.41 8.77 25.13
C SER A 114 -7.92 8.88 24.87
N GLY A 115 -8.59 7.76 24.65
CA GLY A 115 -10.01 7.71 24.32
C GLY A 115 -10.42 6.45 23.57
N ASN A 116 -11.70 6.34 23.26
CA ASN A 116 -12.22 5.30 22.39
C ASN A 116 -12.14 5.74 20.94
N PHE A 117 -11.69 4.85 20.08
CA PHE A 117 -11.57 5.03 18.66
C PHE A 117 -12.23 3.86 17.95
N LEU A 118 -12.70 4.12 16.75
CA LEU A 118 -13.12 3.09 15.80
C LEU A 118 -12.09 3.07 14.68
N LEU A 119 -11.47 1.90 14.50
CA LEU A 119 -10.64 1.60 13.36
C LEU A 119 -11.55 1.01 12.27
N GLY A 120 -11.85 1.80 11.24
CA GLY A 120 -12.51 1.32 10.04
C GLY A 120 -11.49 0.84 9.01
N PHE A 121 -11.73 -0.27 8.33
CA PHE A 121 -10.97 -0.70 7.14
C PHE A 121 -11.81 -1.66 6.30
N TYR A 122 -11.43 -1.90 5.05
CA TYR A 122 -12.03 -2.95 4.22
C TYR A 122 -11.03 -4.07 4.03
N ALA A 123 -11.49 -5.31 4.09
CA ALA A 123 -10.65 -6.48 3.86
C ALA A 123 -11.40 -7.55 3.05
N GLU A 124 -10.67 -8.19 2.13
CA GLU A 124 -11.03 -9.43 1.44
C GLU A 124 -9.92 -10.46 1.69
N GLY A 125 -10.30 -11.70 1.99
CA GLY A 125 -9.39 -12.78 2.42
C GLY A 125 -9.05 -12.74 3.92
N GLU A 126 -8.05 -13.54 4.31
CA GLU A 126 -7.53 -13.59 5.68
C GLU A 126 -6.43 -12.53 5.90
N LEU A 127 -6.69 -11.59 6.78
CA LEU A 127 -5.83 -10.45 7.10
C LEU A 127 -5.64 -10.34 8.62
N GLY A 128 -4.39 -10.45 9.08
CA GLY A 128 -4.02 -10.05 10.43
C GLY A 128 -3.92 -8.54 10.54
N PHE A 129 -4.32 -7.97 11.66
CA PHE A 129 -4.07 -6.56 11.98
C PHE A 129 -3.53 -6.42 13.39
N THR A 130 -2.75 -5.37 13.64
CA THR A 130 -2.14 -5.03 14.93
C THR A 130 -2.09 -3.52 15.08
N VAL A 131 -2.77 -2.99 16.09
CA VAL A 131 -2.77 -1.58 16.48
C VAL A 131 -1.93 -1.42 17.74
N GLU A 132 -0.84 -0.69 17.65
CA GLU A 132 0.04 -0.39 18.77
C GLU A 132 -0.01 1.09 19.11
N PHE A 133 -0.24 1.43 20.37
CA PHE A 133 -0.32 2.80 20.87
C PHE A 133 0.99 3.18 21.54
N PHE A 134 1.48 4.40 21.28
CA PHE A 134 2.74 4.90 21.82
C PHE A 134 2.55 6.21 22.58
N ASP A 135 3.43 6.45 23.56
CA ASP A 135 3.52 7.70 24.30
C ASP A 135 4.40 8.76 23.60
N LYS A 136 4.66 9.89 24.29
CA LYS A 136 5.53 10.97 23.79
C LYS A 136 6.99 10.54 23.56
N GLN A 137 7.45 9.51 24.27
CA GLN A 137 8.82 9.00 24.23
C GLN A 137 8.96 7.84 23.23
N GLY A 138 7.86 7.44 22.56
CA GLY A 138 7.82 6.30 21.66
C GLY A 138 7.72 4.96 22.38
N ALA A 139 7.40 4.93 23.67
CA ALA A 139 7.20 3.68 24.40
C ALA A 139 5.82 3.10 24.07
N SER A 140 5.76 1.79 23.80
CA SER A 140 4.52 1.06 23.57
C SER A 140 3.69 1.01 24.85
N LEU A 141 2.48 1.56 24.78
CA LEU A 141 1.51 1.60 25.87
C LEU A 141 0.54 0.43 25.80
N ARG A 142 0.13 0.03 24.59
CA ARG A 142 -0.86 -1.02 24.36
C ARG A 142 -0.78 -1.54 22.94
N VAL A 143 -0.92 -2.85 22.79
CA VAL A 143 -1.07 -3.53 21.50
C VAL A 143 -2.44 -4.21 21.45
N VAL A 144 -3.13 -4.06 20.31
CA VAL A 144 -4.40 -4.71 20.00
C VAL A 144 -4.24 -5.43 18.67
N SER A 145 -4.29 -6.75 18.67
CA SER A 145 -4.18 -7.55 17.44
C SER A 145 -5.43 -8.37 17.21
N GLY A 146 -5.70 -8.71 15.96
CA GLY A 146 -6.76 -9.63 15.58
C GLY A 146 -6.64 -10.06 14.14
N THR A 147 -7.63 -10.81 13.69
CA THR A 147 -7.74 -11.28 12.31
C THR A 147 -9.10 -10.91 11.75
N ALA A 148 -9.10 -10.44 10.51
CA ALA A 148 -10.27 -10.20 9.69
C ALA A 148 -10.25 -11.25 8.56
N SER A 149 -11.35 -11.98 8.38
CA SER A 149 -11.48 -12.97 7.32
C SER A 149 -12.83 -12.82 6.64
N SER A 150 -12.83 -12.52 5.34
CA SER A 150 -14.04 -12.42 4.52
C SER A 150 -13.79 -12.97 3.12
N ALA A 151 -14.81 -13.57 2.49
CA ALA A 151 -14.73 -14.06 1.11
C ALA A 151 -14.91 -12.95 0.05
N GLU A 152 -15.40 -11.78 0.47
CA GLU A 152 -15.61 -10.61 -0.37
C GLU A 152 -15.11 -9.35 0.36
N LEU A 153 -14.83 -8.28 -0.39
CA LEU A 153 -14.39 -7.00 0.18
C LEU A 153 -15.51 -6.36 1.02
N VAL A 154 -15.39 -6.48 2.34
CA VAL A 154 -16.39 -5.97 3.30
C VAL A 154 -15.77 -4.97 4.28
N PRO A 155 -16.56 -4.02 4.80
CA PRO A 155 -16.11 -3.10 5.84
C PRO A 155 -15.99 -3.81 7.20
N TYR A 156 -14.87 -3.58 7.87
CA TYR A 156 -14.61 -3.89 9.27
C TYR A 156 -14.61 -2.59 10.09
N SER A 157 -15.18 -2.66 11.29
CA SER A 157 -15.14 -1.58 12.26
C SER A 157 -14.77 -2.16 13.62
N LEU A 158 -13.60 -1.78 14.12
CA LEU A 158 -13.04 -2.32 15.34
C LEU A 158 -12.93 -1.24 16.42
N PRO A 159 -13.58 -1.43 17.59
CA PRO A 159 -13.37 -0.55 18.72
C PRO A 159 -11.97 -0.76 19.28
N CYS A 160 -11.20 0.32 19.37
CA CYS A 160 -9.89 0.33 20.00
C CYS A 160 -9.83 1.46 21.02
N THR A 161 -9.35 1.16 22.23
CA THR A 161 -9.23 2.16 23.29
C THR A 161 -7.76 2.52 23.48
N ALA A 162 -7.45 3.79 23.20
CA ALA A 162 -6.15 4.38 23.43
C ALA A 162 -5.95 4.66 24.92
N PRO A 163 -4.92 4.08 25.56
CA PRO A 163 -4.64 4.29 26.98
C PRO A 163 -4.24 5.74 27.30
N SER A 164 -4.28 6.10 28.59
CA SER A 164 -3.77 7.39 29.06
C SER A 164 -2.31 7.58 28.66
N GLY A 165 -1.95 8.79 28.21
CA GLY A 165 -0.59 9.09 27.75
C GLY A 165 -0.34 8.87 26.26
N THR A 166 -1.27 8.24 25.52
CA THR A 166 -1.15 8.03 24.07
C THR A 166 -0.93 9.34 23.30
N LYS A 167 -0.05 9.28 22.30
CA LYS A 167 0.27 10.36 21.35
C LYS A 167 0.28 9.93 19.90
N SER A 168 0.58 8.66 19.66
CA SER A 168 0.55 8.06 18.34
C SER A 168 0.06 6.62 18.44
N ALA A 169 -0.37 6.07 17.31
CA ALA A 169 -0.64 4.67 17.13
C ALA A 169 0.00 4.19 15.82
N SER A 170 0.37 2.92 15.73
CA SER A 170 0.73 2.28 14.46
C SER A 170 -0.24 1.14 14.20
N VAL A 171 -0.87 1.18 13.04
CA VAL A 171 -1.80 0.15 12.56
C VAL A 171 -1.07 -0.67 11.52
N THR A 172 -0.79 -1.92 11.84
CA THR A 172 -0.08 -2.86 10.99
C THR A 172 -1.05 -3.92 10.47
N PHE A 173 -1.11 -4.12 9.17
CA PHE A 173 -1.83 -5.19 8.51
C PHE A 173 -0.84 -6.23 7.98
N THR A 174 -1.18 -7.51 8.09
CA THR A 174 -0.38 -8.66 7.65
C THR A 174 -1.27 -9.57 6.85
N ALA A 175 -0.96 -9.79 5.57
CA ALA A 175 -1.70 -10.76 4.76
C ALA A 175 -1.40 -12.19 5.23
N GLY A 176 -2.44 -13.02 5.33
CA GLY A 176 -2.32 -14.44 5.66
C GLY A 176 -1.48 -15.22 4.64
N SER A 177 -1.05 -16.42 5.01
CA SER A 177 -0.23 -17.28 4.15
C SER A 177 -1.04 -18.14 3.17
N ASN A 178 -2.35 -18.27 3.37
CA ASN A 178 -3.23 -19.09 2.51
C ASN A 178 -3.74 -18.27 1.33
N MET A 179 -3.21 -18.54 0.13
CA MET A 179 -3.65 -17.92 -1.12
C MET A 179 -5.17 -18.04 -1.31
N ASP A 180 -5.86 -16.91 -1.47
CA ASP A 180 -7.22 -16.90 -2.01
C ASP A 180 -7.20 -17.45 -3.46
N PRO A 181 -8.23 -18.20 -3.92
CA PRO A 181 -8.31 -18.69 -5.30
C PRO A 181 -8.22 -17.59 -6.38
N LYS A 182 -8.42 -16.30 -6.05
CA LYS A 182 -8.23 -15.15 -6.95
C LYS A 182 -6.82 -14.53 -6.92
N GLY A 183 -5.94 -14.96 -6.01
CA GLY A 183 -4.53 -14.56 -5.98
C GLY A 183 -4.23 -13.13 -5.52
N MET A 184 -5.13 -12.44 -4.83
CA MET A 184 -4.93 -11.09 -4.30
C MET A 184 -5.64 -10.91 -2.95
N TRP A 185 -4.97 -10.27 -1.97
CA TRP A 185 -5.66 -9.68 -0.80
C TRP A 185 -5.75 -8.17 -1.01
N ALA A 186 -6.95 -7.62 -0.94
CA ALA A 186 -7.20 -6.20 -1.09
C ALA A 186 -7.46 -5.55 0.27
N VAL A 187 -6.67 -4.51 0.61
CA VAL A 187 -6.95 -3.58 1.70
C VAL A 187 -7.13 -2.19 1.09
N LEU A 188 -8.30 -1.58 1.23
CA LEU A 188 -8.49 -0.17 0.84
C LEU A 188 -7.85 0.72 1.90
N LEU A 189 -6.70 1.30 1.55
CA LEU A 189 -5.89 2.17 2.39
C LEU A 189 -6.56 3.51 2.71
N ASP A 190 -7.33 4.03 1.75
CA ASP A 190 -8.00 5.33 1.85
C ASP A 190 -9.12 5.37 2.91
N LEU A 191 -9.44 4.24 3.53
CA LEU A 191 -10.53 4.08 4.49
C LEU A 191 -10.07 3.62 5.87
N VAL A 192 -8.76 3.69 6.17
CA VAL A 192 -8.28 3.60 7.56
C VAL A 192 -8.69 4.87 8.30
N SER A 193 -9.96 4.88 8.72
CA SER A 193 -10.50 5.92 9.57
C SER A 193 -10.16 5.59 11.00
N PHE A 194 -9.41 6.47 11.65
CA PHE A 194 -9.19 6.44 13.09
C PHE A 194 -10.07 7.52 13.73
N ALA A 195 -11.37 7.27 13.75
CA ALA A 195 -12.35 8.23 14.25
C ALA A 195 -12.50 8.07 15.77
N ARG A 196 -12.56 9.18 16.50
CA ARG A 196 -12.95 9.16 17.92
C ARG A 196 -14.42 8.70 18.00
N ALA A 197 -14.67 7.67 18.80
CA ALA A 197 -16.01 7.12 19.04
C ALA A 197 -16.85 8.04 19.93
#